data_AF-A0A3Q3IMN0-F1
#
_entry.id   AF-A0A3Q3IMN0-F1
#
_cell.length_a   1.000
_cell.length_b   1.000
_cell.length_c   1.000
_cell.angle_alpha   90.00
_cell.angle_beta   90.00
_cell.angle_gamma   90.00
#
_symmetry.space_group_name_H-M   'P 1'
#
loop_
_entity.id
_entity.type
_entity.pdbx_description
1 polymer ?
#
loop_
_entity_poly.entity_id
_entity_poly.type
_entity_poly.pdbx_seq_one_letter_code
_entity_poly.pdbx_strand_id
1 'polypeptide(L)'
;MNVFETLIEEEEEEEEELVDPLETVRAQCEKTEHCVHLKERLETCETRVNSRSKTFEDCTEELFDFLHARDHCVSHKLFHKLK
;
A
#
# COMPACT_ATOMS: atom_id res chain seq x y z
N MET A 1 20.40 14.74 24.27
CA MET A 1 18.95 14.68 24.06
C MET A 1 18.45 16.09 24.18
N ASN A 2 18.12 16.62 23.02
CA ASN A 2 18.02 18.04 22.77
C ASN A 2 16.52 18.36 22.78
N VAL A 3 16.11 19.56 23.19
CA VAL A 3 14.69 19.95 23.22
C VAL A 3 14.00 19.73 21.87
N PHE A 4 14.75 19.82 20.76
CA PHE A 4 14.27 19.53 19.41
C PHE A 4 14.00 18.05 19.13
N GLU A 5 14.83 17.16 19.68
CA GLU A 5 14.68 15.70 19.56
C GLU A 5 13.43 15.24 20.32
N THR A 6 13.21 15.77 21.52
CA THR A 6 12.03 15.45 22.33
C THR A 6 10.74 15.96 21.71
N LEU A 7 10.76 17.09 20.98
CA LEU A 7 9.59 17.57 20.26
C LEU A 7 9.25 16.71 19.04
N ILE A 8 10.27 16.20 18.33
CA ILE A 8 10.04 15.27 17.22
C ILE A 8 9.48 13.94 17.73
N GLU A 9 10.03 13.41 18.84
CA GLU A 9 9.51 12.19 19.46
C GLU A 9 8.05 12.36 19.94
N GLU A 10 7.71 13.49 20.57
CA GLU A 10 6.34 13.81 20.97
C GLU A 10 5.38 13.96 19.77
N GLU A 11 5.85 14.57 18.67
CA GLU A 11 5.06 14.76 17.44
C GLU A 11 4.88 13.43 16.67
N GLU A 12 5.90 12.58 16.62
CA GLU A 12 5.82 11.21 16.07
C GLU A 12 4.89 10.31 16.90
N GLU A 13 4.94 10.37 18.25
CA GLU A 13 4.00 9.65 19.11
C GLU A 13 2.55 10.11 18.89
N GLU A 14 2.31 11.42 18.68
CA GLU A 14 0.97 11.95 18.39
C GLU A 14 0.47 11.53 17.00
N GLU A 15 1.35 11.44 15.99
CA GLU A 15 1.03 10.89 14.67
C GLU A 15 0.76 9.38 14.71
N GLU A 16 1.47 8.59 15.53
CA GLU A 16 1.24 7.15 15.68
C GLU A 16 -0.16 6.82 16.23
N GLU A 17 -0.76 7.70 17.06
CA GLU A 17 -2.16 7.55 17.51
C GLU A 17 -3.19 7.86 16.40
N LEU A 18 -2.80 8.60 15.36
CA LEU A 18 -3.67 8.98 14.24
C LEU A 18 -3.73 7.86 13.19
N VAL A 19 -4.85 7.13 13.15
CA VAL A 19 -5.08 6.12 12.11
C VAL A 19 -5.42 6.77 10.77
N ASP A 20 -4.54 6.65 9.78
CA ASP A 20 -4.81 7.10 8.40
C ASP A 20 -6.01 6.32 7.80
N PRO A 21 -7.11 7.02 7.46
CA PRO A 21 -8.27 6.39 6.82
C PRO A 21 -7.92 5.73 5.48
N LEU A 22 -6.90 6.21 4.77
CA LEU A 22 -6.45 5.64 3.50
C LEU A 22 -5.93 4.22 3.67
N GLU A 23 -5.05 3.98 4.64
CA GLU A 23 -4.49 2.66 4.90
C GLU A 23 -5.56 1.66 5.33
N THR A 24 -6.52 2.11 6.15
CA THR A 24 -7.67 1.29 6.54
C THR A 24 -8.51 0.89 5.33
N VAL A 25 -8.81 1.83 4.42
CA VAL A 25 -9.62 1.57 3.22
C VAL A 25 -8.87 0.70 2.21
N ARG A 26 -7.56 0.92 2.02
CA ARG A 26 -6.69 0.06 1.19
C ARG A 26 -6.72 -1.38 1.68
N ALA A 27 -6.49 -1.61 2.98
CA ALA A 27 -6.51 -2.96 3.57
C ALA A 27 -7.87 -3.66 3.42
N GLN A 28 -8.98 -2.91 3.39
CA GLN A 28 -10.30 -3.46 3.09
C GLN A 28 -10.47 -3.79 1.60
N CYS A 29 -10.01 -2.93 0.70
CA CYS A 29 -10.12 -3.12 -0.74
C CYS A 29 -9.22 -4.25 -1.26
N GLU A 30 -8.06 -4.45 -0.67
CA GLU A 30 -7.15 -5.56 -1.00
C GLU A 30 -7.75 -6.95 -0.71
N LYS A 31 -8.75 -7.04 0.17
CA LYS A 31 -9.45 -8.30 0.49
C LYS A 31 -10.52 -8.69 -0.54
N THR A 32 -10.78 -7.83 -1.53
CA THR A 32 -11.72 -8.17 -2.61
C THR A 32 -11.13 -9.23 -3.53
N GLU A 33 -11.95 -10.17 -4.00
CA GLU A 33 -11.49 -11.32 -4.82
C GLU A 33 -10.61 -10.90 -6.00
N HIS A 34 -11.02 -9.85 -6.72
CA HIS A 34 -10.25 -9.32 -7.85
C HIS A 34 -8.89 -8.74 -7.44
N CYS A 35 -8.81 -8.03 -6.31
CA CYS A 35 -7.54 -7.49 -5.82
C CYS A 35 -6.62 -8.60 -5.30
N VAL A 36 -7.18 -9.63 -4.63
CA VAL A 36 -6.42 -10.80 -4.16
C VAL A 36 -5.76 -11.51 -5.33
N HIS A 37 -6.51 -11.83 -6.38
CA HIS A 37 -5.96 -12.51 -7.56
C HIS A 37 -4.87 -11.68 -8.27
N LEU A 38 -5.05 -10.36 -8.39
CA LEU A 38 -4.03 -9.51 -8.99
C LEU A 38 -2.78 -9.36 -8.12
N LYS A 39 -2.95 -9.33 -6.80
CA LYS A 39 -1.84 -9.36 -5.85
C LYS A 39 -1.05 -10.66 -5.94
N GLU A 40 -1.72 -11.81 -6.04
CA GLU A 40 -1.06 -13.12 -6.26
C GLU A 40 -0.25 -13.15 -7.58
N ARG A 41 -0.76 -12.54 -8.65
CA ARG A 41 -0.02 -12.38 -9.92
C ARG A 41 1.23 -11.51 -9.74
N LEU A 42 1.11 -10.40 -9.03
CA LEU A 42 2.24 -9.52 -8.71
C LEU A 42 3.30 -10.28 -7.90
N GLU A 43 2.93 -10.95 -6.82
CA GLU A 43 3.83 -11.75 -5.98
C GLU A 43 4.52 -12.88 -6.77
N THR A 44 3.80 -13.49 -7.72
CA THR A 44 4.35 -14.50 -8.63
C THR A 44 5.39 -13.88 -9.57
N CYS A 45 5.14 -12.68 -10.09
CA CYS A 45 6.14 -11.94 -10.87
C CYS A 45 7.36 -11.59 -10.02
N GLU A 46 7.17 -11.04 -8.82
CA GLU A 46 8.27 -10.67 -7.92
C GLU A 46 9.14 -11.88 -7.59
N THR A 47 8.53 -13.03 -7.30
CA THR A 47 9.25 -14.29 -7.08
C THR A 47 10.09 -14.68 -8.30
N ARG A 48 9.54 -14.53 -9.51
CA ARG A 48 10.23 -14.84 -10.77
C ARG A 48 11.40 -13.89 -11.03
N VAL A 49 11.21 -12.58 -10.84
CA VAL A 49 12.27 -11.56 -11.01
C VAL A 49 13.38 -11.76 -9.97
N ASN A 50 13.03 -11.95 -8.70
CA ASN A 50 13.99 -12.18 -7.61
C ASN A 50 14.77 -13.49 -7.76
N SER A 51 14.20 -14.50 -8.44
CA SER A 51 14.91 -15.77 -8.71
C SER A 51 16.02 -15.65 -9.76
N ARG A 52 16.03 -14.58 -10.56
CA ARG A 52 16.97 -14.40 -11.67
C ARG A 52 18.13 -13.51 -11.26
N SER A 53 19.36 -13.99 -11.48
CA SER A 53 20.57 -13.21 -11.18
C SER A 53 20.80 -12.02 -12.11
N LYS A 54 20.28 -12.09 -13.35
CA LYS A 54 20.28 -11.00 -14.35
C LYS A 54 19.02 -11.12 -15.21
N THR A 55 18.15 -10.12 -15.15
CA THR A 55 16.93 -10.05 -15.96
C THR A 55 16.61 -8.60 -16.29
N PHE A 56 15.97 -8.36 -17.44
CA PHE A 56 15.35 -7.07 -17.80
C PHE A 56 13.85 -7.06 -17.52
N GLU A 57 13.32 -8.19 -17.05
CA GLU A 57 11.93 -8.31 -16.63
C GLU A 57 11.69 -7.47 -15.38
N ASP A 58 10.59 -6.72 -15.39
CA ASP A 58 10.04 -6.01 -14.25
C ASP A 58 8.55 -6.39 -14.06
N CYS A 59 7.98 -6.05 -12.91
CA CYS A 59 6.61 -6.38 -12.54
C CYS A 59 5.68 -5.16 -12.61
N THR A 60 6.01 -4.17 -13.44
CA THR A 60 5.27 -2.91 -13.50
C THR A 60 3.86 -3.11 -14.04
N GLU A 61 3.67 -4.03 -14.97
CA GLU A 61 2.35 -4.39 -15.50
C GLU A 61 1.46 -4.96 -14.39
N GLU A 62 1.92 -5.98 -13.67
CA GLU A 62 1.16 -6.59 -12.57
C GLU A 62 0.91 -5.61 -11.43
N LEU A 63 1.85 -4.70 -11.18
CA LEU A 63 1.69 -3.62 -10.20
C LEU A 63 0.56 -2.67 -10.63
N PHE A 64 0.54 -2.22 -11.89
CA PHE A 64 -0.50 -1.33 -12.38
C PHE A 64 -1.88 -2.00 -12.44
N ASP A 65 -1.94 -3.28 -12.79
CA ASP A 65 -3.18 -4.07 -12.70
C ASP A 65 -3.73 -4.04 -11.27
N PHE A 66 -2.89 -4.40 -10.28
CA PHE A 66 -3.28 -4.43 -8.87
C PHE A 66 -3.70 -3.05 -8.36
N LEU A 67 -2.89 -2.01 -8.63
CA LEU A 67 -3.18 -0.64 -8.23
C LEU A 67 -4.50 -0.14 -8.84
N HIS A 68 -4.73 -0.40 -10.12
CA HIS A 68 -5.96 0.00 -10.79
C HIS A 68 -7.20 -0.60 -10.10
N ALA A 69 -7.17 -1.90 -9.82
CA ALA A 69 -8.27 -2.58 -9.14
C ALA A 69 -8.49 -2.07 -7.70
N ARG A 70 -7.41 -1.95 -6.92
CA ARG A 70 -7.45 -1.47 -5.55
C ARG A 70 -7.98 -0.04 -5.49
N ASP A 71 -7.43 0.84 -6.32
CA ASP A 71 -7.73 2.27 -6.29
C ASP A 71 -9.12 2.56 -6.85
N HIS A 72 -9.64 1.74 -7.77
CA HIS A 72 -11.05 1.76 -8.15
C HIS A 72 -11.95 1.55 -6.92
N CYS A 73 -11.69 0.52 -6.10
CA CYS A 73 -12.42 0.29 -4.84
C CYS A 73 -12.22 1.42 -3.82
N VAL A 74 -10.99 1.91 -3.63
CA VAL A 74 -10.66 2.97 -2.66
C VAL A 74 -11.40 4.26 -3.01
N SER A 75 -11.48 4.62 -4.29
CA SER A 75 -12.12 5.85 -4.77
C SER A 75 -13.59 5.96 -4.33
N HIS A 76 -14.29 4.83 -4.21
CA HIS A 76 -15.68 4.76 -3.76
C HIS A 76 -15.86 4.92 -2.24
N LYS A 77 -14.79 4.85 -1.44
CA LYS A 77 -14.86 4.77 0.03
C LYS A 77 -14.09 5.86 0.75
N LEU A 78 -12.93 6.26 0.23
CA LEU A 78 -11.98 7.13 0.92
C LEU A 78 -12.57 8.50 1.25
N PHE A 79 -13.18 9.17 0.27
CA PHE A 79 -13.70 10.52 0.45
C PHE A 79 -14.89 10.61 1.41
N HIS A 80 -15.51 9.47 1.78
CA HIS A 80 -16.50 9.45 2.86
C HIS A 80 -15.88 9.49 4.26
N LYS A 81 -14.57 9.29 4.38
CA LYS A 81 -13.82 9.30 5.64
C LYS A 81 -13.04 10.61 5.85
N LEU A 82 -12.81 11.37 4.79
CA LEU A 82 -12.14 12.66 4.83
C LEU A 82 -13.18 13.77 5.10
N LYS A 83 -12.79 14.79 5.88
CA LYS A 83 -13.62 15.97 6.20
C LYS A 83 -13.06 17.22 5.54
#